data_AF-A0A2R6RPH2-F1
#
_entry.id   AF-A0A2R6RPH2-F1
#
_cell.length_a   1.000
_cell.length_b   1.000
_cell.length_c   1.000
_cell.angle_alpha   90.00
_cell.angle_beta   90.00
_cell.angle_gamma   90.00
#
_symmetry.space_group_name_H-M   'P 1'
#
loop_
_entity.id
_entity.type
_entity.pdbx_description
1 polymer ?
#
loop_
_entity_poly.entity_id
_entity_poly.type
_entity_poly.pdbx_seq_one_letter_code
_entity_poly.pdbx_strand_id
1 'polypeptide(L)'
;MDLLREQVKILAGEVALCTSSLKILSEQAASKPEDSQLQEQKQKLKDEIKKKKLQIRVLEQQMAGSVEMTQRTSNNIATSQALSKLATQLNEKTFDLEIKSADNRILQEQLQLKISENAEMQETVLLLRRQLDSLLSEKTYSCPQHPADIGRQKTCAEESSDKRYEGKDGSHAYEETCIDESTPTSVMSLNRIFSQEQSKEFNSNISMHSKLLMQEASYAKELAADAAVELRNLDEEVTKLTYQNAKLTAELVSANEASCRSNCCQRPASFDMKKNRGGNGACLRKYGDSVLVEELQQELNTRYQIYSSLVTALSEREKIENELRKDLMKQSDMKRTWKMN
;
A
#
# COMPACT_ATOMS: atom_id res chain seq x y z
N MET A 1 30.53 12.17 -16.81
CA MET A 1 30.59 13.65 -16.93
C MET A 1 31.99 14.15 -17.27
N ASP A 2 33.06 13.62 -16.67
CA ASP A 2 34.42 14.12 -16.93
C ASP A 2 34.94 13.82 -18.34
N LEU A 3 34.56 12.70 -18.94
CA LEU A 3 34.88 12.40 -20.34
C LEU A 3 34.30 13.43 -21.34
N LEU A 4 33.04 13.85 -21.16
CA LEU A 4 32.40 14.85 -22.02
C LEU A 4 33.07 16.22 -21.88
N ARG A 5 33.45 16.61 -20.65
CA ARG A 5 34.23 17.83 -20.39
C ARG A 5 35.58 17.82 -21.09
N GLU A 6 36.30 16.70 -21.00
CA GLU A 6 37.59 16.57 -21.69
C GLU A 6 37.42 16.56 -23.22
N GLN A 7 36.36 15.96 -23.76
CA GLN A 7 36.05 16.03 -25.20
C GLN A 7 35.76 17.45 -25.69
N VAL A 8 34.97 18.24 -24.95
CA VAL A 8 34.73 19.66 -25.26
C VAL A 8 36.04 20.45 -25.25
N LYS A 9 36.90 20.19 -24.26
CA LYS A 9 38.20 20.84 -24.13
C LYS A 9 39.14 20.51 -25.29
N ILE A 10 39.18 19.24 -25.72
CA ILE A 10 39.96 18.81 -26.89
C ILE A 10 39.44 19.48 -28.16
N LEU A 11 38.13 19.44 -28.41
CA LEU A 11 37.52 20.06 -29.59
C LEU A 11 37.73 21.58 -29.60
N ALA A 12 37.68 22.25 -28.45
CA ALA A 12 37.99 23.68 -28.34
C ALA A 12 39.45 23.98 -28.72
N GLY A 13 40.39 23.13 -28.28
CA GLY A 13 41.80 23.20 -28.68
C GLY A 13 41.98 23.01 -30.19
N GLU A 14 41.31 22.03 -30.79
CA GLU A 14 41.34 21.82 -32.23
C GLU A 14 40.75 23.00 -33.02
N VAL A 15 39.64 23.57 -32.55
CA VAL A 15 39.06 24.79 -33.15
C VAL A 15 40.06 25.95 -33.09
N ALA A 16 40.77 26.11 -31.98
CA ALA A 16 41.81 27.14 -31.85
C ALA A 16 42.95 26.93 -32.86
N LEU A 17 43.42 25.69 -33.02
CA LEU A 17 44.45 25.34 -34.01
C LEU A 17 43.96 25.61 -35.44
N CYS A 18 42.78 25.12 -35.82
CA CYS A 18 42.20 25.37 -37.14
C CYS A 18 41.99 26.87 -37.39
N THR A 19 41.61 27.64 -36.36
CA THR A 19 41.44 29.09 -36.44
C THR A 19 42.78 29.81 -36.67
N SER A 20 43.85 29.38 -36.01
CA SER A 20 45.19 29.91 -36.22
C SER A 20 45.70 29.62 -37.63
N SER A 21 45.57 28.37 -38.10
CA SER A 21 45.94 27.99 -39.47
C SER A 21 45.11 28.75 -40.50
N LEU A 22 43.81 28.93 -40.26
CA LEU A 22 42.93 29.72 -41.13
C LEU A 22 43.38 31.19 -41.20
N LYS A 23 43.84 31.76 -40.09
CA LYS A 23 44.35 33.14 -40.05
C LYS A 23 45.59 33.30 -40.93
N ILE A 24 46.55 32.37 -40.82
CA ILE A 24 47.78 32.37 -41.63
C ILE A 24 47.46 32.21 -43.12
N LEU A 25 46.62 31.23 -43.49
CA LEU A 25 46.20 31.06 -44.88
C LEU A 25 45.40 32.26 -45.40
N SER A 26 44.61 32.91 -44.55
CA SER A 26 43.88 34.11 -44.94
C SER A 26 44.80 35.31 -45.19
N GLU A 27 45.87 35.46 -44.41
CA GLU A 27 46.88 36.50 -44.58
C GLU A 27 47.70 36.26 -45.86
N GLN A 28 48.08 35.00 -46.12
CA GLN A 28 48.74 34.61 -47.38
C GLN A 28 47.82 34.83 -48.59
N ALA A 29 46.52 34.52 -48.49
CA ALA A 29 45.56 34.71 -49.56
C ALA A 29 45.28 36.20 -49.87
N ALA A 30 45.44 37.07 -48.87
CA ALA A 30 45.36 38.52 -49.10
C ALA A 30 46.51 39.03 -49.98
N SER A 31 47.68 38.37 -49.94
CA SER A 31 48.84 38.69 -50.79
C SER A 31 48.80 38.04 -52.18
N LYS A 32 48.04 36.94 -52.34
CA LYS A 32 47.95 36.15 -53.58
C LYS A 32 46.51 35.66 -53.84
N PRO A 33 45.61 36.53 -54.33
CA PRO A 33 44.19 36.21 -54.46
C PRO A 33 43.85 35.25 -55.61
N GLU A 34 44.74 35.05 -56.59
CA GLU A 34 44.49 34.13 -57.73
C GLU A 34 44.88 32.67 -57.44
N ASP A 35 45.45 32.39 -56.27
CA ASP A 35 45.81 31.02 -55.88
C ASP A 35 44.55 30.24 -55.46
N SER A 36 43.96 29.54 -56.44
CA SER A 36 42.76 28.72 -56.27
C SER A 36 42.92 27.66 -55.17
N GLN A 37 44.11 27.06 -55.04
CA GLN A 37 44.39 26.02 -54.05
C GLN A 37 44.38 26.58 -52.62
N LEU A 38 44.95 27.77 -52.45
CA LEU A 38 44.96 28.47 -51.16
C LEU A 38 43.55 28.87 -50.71
N GLN A 39 42.72 29.32 -51.66
CA GLN A 39 41.33 29.66 -51.42
C GLN A 39 40.49 28.44 -51.02
N GLU A 40 40.74 27.29 -51.64
CA GLU A 40 40.08 26.02 -51.29
C GLU A 40 40.44 25.55 -49.88
N GLN A 41 41.73 25.59 -49.51
CA GLN A 41 42.18 25.21 -48.15
C GLN A 41 41.59 26.13 -47.07
N LYS A 42 41.52 27.44 -47.35
CA LYS A 42 40.85 28.42 -46.48
C LYS A 42 39.37 28.08 -46.28
N GLN A 43 38.67 27.70 -47.35
CA GLN A 43 37.26 27.34 -47.27
C GLN A 43 37.07 26.03 -46.48
N LYS A 44 37.91 25.02 -46.72
CA LYS A 44 37.88 23.75 -45.99
C LYS A 44 38.08 23.94 -44.48
N LEU A 45 39.03 24.77 -44.06
CA LEU A 45 39.24 25.08 -42.63
C LEU A 45 38.04 25.82 -42.03
N LYS A 46 37.39 26.73 -42.77
CA LYS A 46 36.16 27.39 -42.28
C LYS A 46 35.05 26.39 -42.01
N ASP A 47 34.86 25.43 -42.90
CA ASP A 47 33.79 24.44 -42.77
C ASP A 47 34.11 23.41 -41.67
N GLU A 48 35.38 23.05 -41.49
CA GLU A 48 35.82 22.24 -40.35
C GLU A 48 35.62 22.96 -39.01
N ILE A 49 35.95 24.25 -38.90
CA ILE A 49 35.70 25.07 -37.71
C ILE A 49 34.20 25.11 -37.39
N LYS A 50 33.33 25.32 -38.40
CA LYS A 50 31.88 25.32 -38.20
C LYS A 50 31.39 23.97 -37.68
N LYS A 51 31.87 22.86 -38.26
CA LYS A 51 31.51 21.50 -37.85
C LYS A 51 31.92 21.22 -36.39
N LYS A 52 33.16 21.53 -36.02
CA LYS A 52 33.68 21.31 -34.66
C LYS A 52 32.98 22.22 -33.63
N LYS A 53 32.67 23.47 -33.98
CA LYS A 53 31.85 24.36 -33.13
C LYS A 53 30.44 23.81 -32.90
N LEU A 54 29.83 23.19 -33.92
CA LEU A 54 28.54 22.54 -33.76
C LEU A 54 28.63 21.32 -32.82
N GLN A 55 29.67 20.51 -32.94
CA GLN A 55 29.92 19.38 -32.03
C GLN A 55 30.09 19.83 -30.58
N ILE A 56 30.86 20.89 -30.34
CA ILE A 56 31.01 21.49 -29.00
C ILE A 56 29.64 21.87 -28.44
N ARG A 57 28.81 22.59 -29.21
CA ARG A 57 27.48 23.01 -28.78
C ARG A 57 26.58 21.83 -28.40
N VAL A 58 26.61 20.75 -29.18
CA VAL A 58 25.82 19.53 -28.91
C VAL A 58 26.28 18.87 -27.61
N LEU A 59 27.60 18.74 -27.40
CA LEU A 59 28.15 18.15 -26.18
C LEU A 59 27.86 19.02 -24.94
N GLU A 60 27.94 20.35 -25.06
CA GLU A 60 27.56 21.30 -24.00
C GLU A 60 26.08 21.17 -23.64
N GLN A 61 25.20 21.04 -24.63
CA GLN A 61 23.77 20.80 -24.40
C GLN A 61 23.50 19.46 -23.71
N GLN A 62 24.22 18.40 -24.09
CA GLN A 62 24.11 17.09 -23.43
C GLN A 62 24.59 17.15 -21.96
N MET A 63 25.63 17.93 -21.68
CA MET A 63 26.11 18.17 -20.32
C MET A 63 25.09 18.92 -19.48
N ALA A 64 24.44 19.96 -20.03
CA ALA A 64 23.42 20.73 -19.34
C ALA A 64 22.13 19.91 -19.10
N GLY A 65 21.64 19.19 -20.11
CA GLY A 65 20.41 18.40 -20.03
C GLY A 65 20.49 17.23 -19.04
N SER A 66 21.67 16.64 -18.83
CA SER A 66 21.86 15.59 -17.81
C SER A 66 21.73 16.12 -16.37
N VAL A 67 22.16 17.37 -16.13
CA VAL A 67 22.11 18.01 -14.80
C VAL A 67 20.69 18.50 -14.50
N GLU A 68 20.02 19.12 -15.46
CA GLU A 68 18.63 19.56 -15.30
C GLU A 68 17.66 18.38 -15.18
N MET A 69 17.88 17.29 -15.91
CA MET A 69 17.04 16.09 -15.80
C MET A 69 17.19 15.42 -14.43
N THR A 70 18.40 15.32 -13.88
CA THR A 70 18.62 14.71 -12.55
C THR A 70 18.00 15.56 -11.42
N GLN A 71 18.08 16.88 -11.48
CA GLN A 71 17.40 17.78 -10.53
C GLN A 71 15.86 17.74 -10.67
N ARG A 72 15.33 17.75 -11.90
CA ARG A 72 13.88 17.64 -12.13
C ARG A 72 13.33 16.31 -11.65
N THR A 73 14.07 15.22 -11.86
CA THR A 73 13.69 13.88 -11.39
C THR A 73 13.75 13.80 -9.86
N SER A 74 14.78 14.37 -9.22
CA SER A 74 14.86 14.45 -7.75
C SER A 74 13.72 15.25 -7.13
N ASN A 75 13.41 16.43 -7.68
CA ASN A 75 12.30 17.26 -7.21
C ASN A 75 10.95 16.56 -7.40
N ASN A 76 10.74 15.88 -8.53
CA ASN A 76 9.51 15.11 -8.77
C ASN A 76 9.37 13.90 -7.82
N ILE A 77 10.47 13.24 -7.46
CA ILE A 77 10.46 12.16 -6.46
C ILE A 77 10.10 12.73 -5.08
N ALA A 78 10.69 13.87 -4.69
CA ALA A 78 10.39 14.51 -3.41
C ALA A 78 8.93 14.98 -3.31
N THR A 79 8.37 15.56 -4.38
CA THR A 79 6.95 15.96 -4.42
C THR A 79 6.03 14.74 -4.41
N SER A 80 6.35 13.70 -5.18
CA SER A 80 5.60 12.43 -5.16
C SER A 80 5.62 11.77 -3.77
N GLN A 81 6.77 11.78 -3.09
CA GLN A 81 6.90 11.27 -1.73
C GLN A 81 6.10 12.10 -0.72
N ALA A 82 6.10 13.43 -0.85
CA ALA A 82 5.30 14.31 0.00
C ALA A 82 3.79 14.09 -0.20
N LEU A 83 3.34 13.92 -1.45
CA LEU A 83 1.96 13.59 -1.79
C LEU A 83 1.54 12.23 -1.23
N SER A 84 2.41 11.22 -1.33
CA SER A 84 2.16 9.90 -0.75
C SER A 84 2.00 9.97 0.77
N LYS A 85 2.88 10.70 1.48
CA LYS A 85 2.76 10.92 2.93
C LYS A 85 1.49 11.68 3.32
N LEU A 86 1.10 12.69 2.53
CA LEU A 86 -0.14 13.42 2.77
C LEU A 86 -1.36 12.52 2.55
N ALA A 87 -1.34 11.68 1.51
CA ALA A 87 -2.41 10.73 1.25
C ALA A 87 -2.58 9.72 2.38
N THR A 88 -1.48 9.18 2.93
CA THR A 88 -1.56 8.26 4.08
C THR A 88 -2.11 8.97 5.33
N GLN A 89 -1.69 10.21 5.60
CA GLN A 89 -2.22 10.98 6.73
C GLN A 89 -3.70 11.30 6.58
N LEU A 90 -4.15 11.61 5.35
CA LEU A 90 -5.56 11.89 5.07
C LEU A 90 -6.41 10.63 5.27
N ASN A 91 -5.92 9.48 4.81
CA ASN A 91 -6.57 8.19 5.04
C ASN A 91 -6.67 7.86 6.54
N GLU A 92 -5.58 8.02 7.29
CA GLU A 92 -5.57 7.83 8.75
C GLU A 92 -6.57 8.76 9.45
N LYS A 93 -6.59 10.04 9.08
CA LYS A 93 -7.55 11.01 9.64
C LYS A 93 -8.99 10.71 9.27
N THR A 94 -9.23 10.16 8.08
CA THR A 94 -10.55 9.74 7.64
C THR A 94 -11.05 8.58 8.51
N PHE A 95 -10.19 7.58 8.73
CA PHE A 95 -10.51 6.44 9.59
C PHE A 95 -10.75 6.85 11.05
N ASP A 96 -9.91 7.73 11.60
CA ASP A 96 -10.10 8.31 12.95
C ASP A 96 -11.49 8.95 13.10
N LEU A 97 -11.92 9.71 12.08
CA LEU A 97 -13.22 10.39 12.08
C LEU A 97 -14.38 9.41 11.93
N GLU A 98 -14.20 8.37 11.11
CA GLU A 98 -15.20 7.31 10.94
C GLU A 98 -15.44 6.55 12.26
N ILE A 99 -14.37 6.19 12.98
CA ILE A 99 -14.48 5.57 14.32
C ILE A 99 -15.25 6.48 15.27
N LYS A 100 -14.84 7.75 15.39
CA LYS A 100 -15.51 8.71 16.28
C LYS A 100 -16.98 8.92 15.89
N SER A 101 -17.29 8.91 14.60
CA SER A 101 -18.66 9.01 14.12
C SER A 101 -19.48 7.78 14.50
N ALA A 102 -18.90 6.58 14.40
CA ALA A 102 -19.57 5.35 14.82
C ALA A 102 -19.84 5.33 16.33
N ASP A 103 -18.86 5.73 17.16
CA ASP A 103 -19.02 5.84 18.61
C ASP A 103 -20.13 6.83 18.98
N ASN A 104 -20.14 8.00 18.34
CA ASN A 104 -21.20 8.99 18.53
C ASN A 104 -22.58 8.44 18.13
N ARG A 105 -22.67 7.65 17.06
CA ARG A 105 -23.93 7.01 16.65
C ARG A 105 -24.41 6.01 17.71
N ILE A 106 -23.53 5.17 18.24
CA ILE A 106 -23.85 4.20 19.30
C ILE A 106 -24.33 4.93 20.57
N LEU A 107 -23.64 6.00 20.96
CA LEU A 107 -24.05 6.84 22.09
C LEU A 107 -25.45 7.43 21.90
N GLN A 108 -25.78 7.89 20.69
CA GLN A 108 -27.11 8.39 20.36
C GLN A 108 -28.17 7.28 20.41
N GLU A 109 -27.86 6.08 19.88
CA GLU A 109 -28.76 4.91 19.93
C GLU A 109 -29.05 4.50 21.38
N GLN A 110 -28.02 4.45 22.24
CA GLN A 110 -28.19 4.16 23.67
C GLN A 110 -29.05 5.21 24.37
N LEU A 111 -28.82 6.49 24.06
CA LEU A 111 -29.62 7.58 24.62
C LEU A 111 -31.09 7.46 24.21
N GLN A 112 -31.37 7.18 22.94
CA GLN A 112 -32.73 6.97 22.45
C GLN A 112 -33.41 5.78 23.13
N LEU A 113 -32.69 4.66 23.28
CA LEU A 113 -33.21 3.48 23.97
C LEU A 113 -33.56 3.78 25.45
N LYS A 114 -32.72 4.57 26.14
CA LYS A 114 -33.02 5.00 27.50
C LYS A 114 -34.19 5.98 27.58
N ILE A 115 -34.38 6.83 26.58
CA ILE A 115 -35.54 7.72 26.49
C ILE A 115 -36.83 6.90 26.31
N SER A 116 -36.84 5.89 25.42
CA SER A 116 -38.02 5.04 25.23
C SER A 116 -38.34 4.19 26.47
N GLU A 117 -37.32 3.60 27.11
CA GLU A 117 -37.48 2.85 28.36
C GLU A 117 -38.08 3.73 29.46
N ASN A 118 -37.63 4.98 29.58
CA ASN A 118 -38.18 5.93 30.55
C ASN A 118 -39.63 6.31 30.21
N ALA A 119 -39.97 6.47 28.93
CA ALA A 119 -41.35 6.73 28.51
C ALA A 119 -42.29 5.56 28.84
N GLU A 120 -41.88 4.32 28.59
CA GLU A 120 -42.63 3.12 28.96
C GLU A 120 -42.80 3.03 30.48
N MET A 121 -41.74 3.28 31.25
CA MET A 121 -41.83 3.34 32.71
C MET A 121 -42.82 4.42 33.16
N GLN A 122 -42.80 5.62 32.57
CA GLN A 122 -43.76 6.68 32.90
C GLN A 122 -45.20 6.25 32.59
N GLU A 123 -45.44 5.53 31.50
CA GLU A 123 -46.74 4.98 31.15
C GLU A 123 -47.21 3.93 32.18
N THR A 124 -46.34 3.00 32.59
CA THR A 124 -46.68 2.02 33.63
C THR A 124 -47.00 2.70 34.96
N VAL A 125 -46.26 3.75 35.34
CA VAL A 125 -46.53 4.54 36.54
C VAL A 125 -47.90 5.23 36.43
N LEU A 126 -48.25 5.79 35.27
CA LEU A 126 -49.58 6.37 35.03
C LEU A 126 -50.69 5.31 35.15
N LEU A 127 -50.49 4.12 34.59
CA LEU A 127 -51.45 3.02 34.68
C LEU A 127 -51.68 2.58 36.13
N LEU A 128 -50.58 2.39 36.89
CA LEU A 128 -50.64 2.02 38.30
C LEU A 128 -51.31 3.08 39.16
N ARG A 129 -51.02 4.37 38.92
CA ARG A 129 -51.71 5.49 39.60
C ARG A 129 -53.21 5.46 39.33
N ARG A 130 -53.62 5.25 38.07
CA ARG A 130 -55.04 5.12 37.70
C ARG A 130 -55.72 3.93 38.39
N GLN A 131 -55.03 2.79 38.50
CA GLN A 131 -55.55 1.62 39.21
C GLN A 131 -55.73 1.91 40.71
N LEU A 132 -54.76 2.58 41.35
CA LEU A 132 -54.86 3.01 42.74
C LEU A 132 -56.04 3.97 42.98
N ASP A 133 -56.22 4.96 42.11
CA ASP A 133 -57.34 5.91 42.20
C ASP A 133 -58.70 5.22 42.04
N SER A 134 -58.78 4.23 41.14
CA SER A 134 -60.00 3.41 40.97
C SER A 134 -60.32 2.62 42.24
N LEU A 135 -59.33 1.95 42.85
CA LEU A 135 -59.50 1.20 44.10
C LEU A 135 -59.87 2.11 45.29
N LEU A 136 -59.31 3.32 45.34
CA LEU A 136 -59.62 4.31 46.37
C LEU A 136 -61.06 4.81 46.24
N SER A 137 -61.51 5.04 45.00
CA SER A 137 -62.87 5.43 44.65
C SER A 137 -63.88 4.34 45.02
N GLU A 138 -63.60 3.08 44.68
CA GLU A 138 -64.45 1.92 45.00
C GLU A 138 -64.64 1.68 46.50
N LYS A 139 -63.58 1.94 47.29
CA LYS A 139 -63.62 1.88 48.76
C LYS A 139 -64.45 3.01 49.38
N THR A 140 -64.66 4.11 48.66
CA THR A 140 -65.48 5.25 49.13
C THR A 140 -66.98 4.98 48.94
N TYR A 141 -67.37 4.10 48.02
CA TYR A 141 -68.79 3.77 47.76
C TYR A 141 -69.31 2.51 48.50
N SER A 142 -68.46 1.84 49.28
CA SER A 142 -68.81 0.61 50.02
C SER A 142 -68.92 0.83 51.54
N CYS A 143 -69.55 1.93 51.96
CA CYS A 143 -70.00 2.12 53.34
C CYS A 143 -71.44 2.65 53.36
N PRO A 144 -72.44 1.87 53.83
CA PRO A 144 -73.77 2.41 54.09
C PRO A 144 -73.70 3.37 55.28
N GLN A 145 -74.21 4.57 55.07
CA GLN A 145 -74.44 5.55 56.12
C GLN A 145 -75.28 4.93 57.24
N HIS A 146 -74.80 5.05 58.49
CA HIS A 146 -75.69 5.05 59.66
C HIS A 146 -75.38 6.30 60.49
N PRO A 147 -76.39 7.13 60.83
CA PRO A 147 -76.18 8.34 61.62
C PRO A 147 -76.30 8.05 63.13
N ALA A 148 -75.58 8.85 63.93
CA ALA A 148 -75.61 8.96 65.40
C ALA A 148 -75.18 7.67 66.18
N ASP A 149 -74.50 7.69 67.33
CA ASP A 149 -74.45 8.65 68.42
C ASP A 149 -73.31 8.24 69.41
N ILE A 150 -72.82 9.21 70.20
CA ILE A 150 -72.22 9.12 71.55
C ILE A 150 -71.36 7.90 71.96
N GLY A 151 -70.06 8.16 72.16
CA GLY A 151 -69.39 8.03 73.47
C GLY A 151 -68.98 6.64 74.03
N ARG A 152 -67.76 6.63 74.60
CA ARG A 152 -67.31 5.81 75.76
C ARG A 152 -66.53 4.51 75.47
N GLN A 153 -65.21 4.67 75.34
CA GLN A 153 -64.16 4.04 76.16
C GLN A 153 -64.33 2.57 76.64
N LYS A 154 -63.44 1.67 76.18
CA LYS A 154 -62.78 0.55 76.92
C LYS A 154 -61.90 -0.28 75.95
N THR A 155 -60.58 -0.13 75.94
CA THR A 155 -59.56 -1.01 76.58
C THR A 155 -59.67 -2.51 76.26
N CYS A 156 -58.71 -3.06 75.52
CA CYS A 156 -57.58 -3.88 76.03
C CYS A 156 -57.06 -4.85 74.97
N ALA A 157 -55.73 -4.92 74.91
CA ALA A 157 -54.98 -5.96 74.22
C ALA A 157 -55.11 -7.30 74.96
N GLU A 158 -55.18 -8.41 74.22
CA GLU A 158 -54.72 -9.71 74.69
C GLU A 158 -54.38 -10.64 73.52
N GLU A 159 -53.36 -11.46 73.75
CA GLU A 159 -52.53 -12.18 72.80
C GLU A 159 -53.09 -13.58 72.41
N SER A 160 -52.27 -14.28 71.61
CA SER A 160 -52.27 -15.72 71.30
C SER A 160 -53.12 -16.12 70.09
N SER A 161 -52.67 -16.99 69.18
CA SER A 161 -51.76 -18.13 69.36
C SER A 161 -51.12 -18.56 68.03
N ASP A 162 -49.84 -18.89 68.13
CA ASP A 162 -48.98 -19.63 67.20
C ASP A 162 -49.56 -21.00 66.79
N LYS A 163 -49.59 -21.30 65.48
CA LYS A 163 -49.51 -22.67 64.92
C LYS A 163 -48.83 -22.64 63.55
N ARG A 164 -47.56 -23.07 63.52
CA ARG A 164 -46.84 -23.61 62.34
C ARG A 164 -47.49 -24.89 61.82
N TYR A 165 -47.52 -25.08 60.49
CA TYR A 165 -47.36 -26.27 59.61
C TYR A 165 -47.78 -25.74 58.21
N GLU A 166 -47.19 -25.98 57.04
CA GLU A 166 -46.25 -26.96 56.50
C GLU A 166 -45.74 -26.37 55.17
N GLY A 167 -44.48 -26.60 54.80
CA GLY A 167 -43.98 -26.27 53.48
C GLY A 167 -44.56 -27.20 52.41
N LYS A 168 -44.90 -26.65 51.25
CA LYS A 168 -45.05 -27.44 50.02
C LYS A 168 -44.52 -26.67 48.82
N ASP A 169 -43.46 -27.26 48.28
CA ASP A 169 -43.01 -27.24 46.90
C ASP A 169 -44.18 -27.25 45.91
N GLY A 170 -44.03 -26.46 44.85
CA GLY A 170 -45.04 -26.19 43.84
C GLY A 170 -44.40 -25.67 42.56
N SER A 171 -43.37 -26.38 42.09
CA SER A 171 -42.86 -26.30 40.73
C SER A 171 -43.98 -26.61 39.75
N HIS A 172 -44.70 -25.60 39.29
CA HIS A 172 -45.76 -25.75 38.28
C HIS A 172 -45.16 -25.55 36.89
N ALA A 173 -44.36 -26.54 36.47
CA ALA A 173 -44.12 -26.77 35.05
C ALA A 173 -45.46 -27.15 34.41
N TYR A 174 -46.01 -26.29 33.57
CA TYR A 174 -47.06 -26.73 32.66
C TYR A 174 -46.35 -27.39 31.47
N GLU A 175 -46.54 -28.70 31.42
CA GLU A 175 -46.20 -29.58 30.33
C GLU A 175 -47.08 -29.18 29.12
N GLU A 176 -46.45 -28.59 28.09
CA GLU A 176 -47.09 -28.30 26.82
C GLU A 176 -47.11 -29.60 26.00
N THR A 177 -48.21 -30.34 26.17
CA THR A 177 -48.51 -31.55 25.40
C THR A 177 -48.55 -31.23 23.92
N CYS A 178 -47.70 -31.92 23.16
CA CYS A 178 -47.66 -31.92 21.71
C CYS A 178 -49.05 -32.18 21.11
N ILE A 179 -49.54 -31.25 20.28
CA ILE A 179 -50.42 -31.59 19.16
C ILE A 179 -49.84 -30.91 17.91
N ASP A 180 -49.32 -31.77 17.05
CA ASP A 180 -49.15 -31.60 15.61
C ASP A 180 -50.50 -31.19 14.99
N GLU A 181 -50.65 -29.93 14.57
CA GLU A 181 -51.58 -29.60 13.49
C GLU A 181 -51.17 -28.30 12.77
N SER A 182 -51.07 -28.43 11.46
CA SER A 182 -50.44 -27.53 10.51
C SER A 182 -51.29 -26.32 10.13
N THR A 183 -51.70 -25.48 11.09
CA THR A 183 -52.29 -24.17 10.76
C THR A 183 -52.08 -23.14 11.87
N PRO A 184 -51.46 -21.96 11.61
CA PRO A 184 -51.26 -20.94 12.63
C PRO A 184 -52.52 -20.09 12.78
N THR A 185 -53.36 -20.39 13.79
CA THR A 185 -54.63 -19.67 13.99
C THR A 185 -54.51 -18.45 14.92
N SER A 186 -53.31 -18.11 15.41
CA SER A 186 -53.10 -16.97 16.32
C SER A 186 -51.88 -16.12 15.92
N VAL A 187 -52.05 -14.79 15.92
CA VAL A 187 -51.00 -13.82 15.57
C VAL A 187 -49.77 -13.94 16.49
N MET A 188 -49.97 -14.39 17.74
CA MET A 188 -48.88 -14.60 18.70
C MET A 188 -47.99 -15.81 18.34
N SER A 189 -48.55 -16.87 17.74
CA SER A 189 -47.75 -18.03 17.32
C SER A 189 -46.97 -17.74 16.04
N LEU A 190 -47.54 -17.00 15.10
CA LEU A 190 -46.82 -16.51 13.91
C LEU A 190 -45.62 -15.66 14.30
N ASN A 191 -45.78 -14.70 15.22
CA ASN A 191 -44.69 -13.83 15.63
C ASN A 191 -43.54 -14.60 16.32
N ARG A 192 -43.87 -15.64 17.09
CA ARG A 192 -42.88 -16.55 17.69
C ARG A 192 -42.12 -17.34 16.63
N ILE A 193 -42.82 -17.87 15.63
CA ILE A 193 -42.21 -18.63 14.52
C ILE A 193 -41.29 -17.72 13.69
N PHE A 194 -41.74 -16.51 13.32
CA PHE A 194 -40.93 -15.54 12.59
C PHE A 194 -39.67 -15.10 13.36
N SER A 195 -39.80 -14.87 14.67
CA SER A 195 -38.66 -14.50 15.51
C SER A 195 -37.65 -15.64 15.65
N GLN A 196 -38.14 -16.88 15.75
CA GLN A 196 -37.29 -18.06 15.87
C GLN A 196 -36.56 -18.37 14.57
N GLU A 197 -37.24 -18.28 13.42
CA GLU A 197 -36.66 -18.48 12.09
C GLU A 197 -35.56 -17.44 11.79
N GLN A 198 -35.85 -16.15 12.02
CA GLN A 198 -34.88 -15.07 11.83
C GLN A 198 -33.67 -15.22 12.77
N SER A 199 -33.87 -15.65 14.03
CA SER A 199 -32.75 -15.88 14.94
C SER A 199 -31.86 -17.05 14.51
N LYS A 200 -32.44 -18.12 13.96
CA LYS A 200 -31.70 -19.30 13.50
C LYS A 200 -30.87 -18.97 12.26
N GLU A 201 -31.46 -18.23 11.32
CA GLU A 201 -30.76 -17.77 10.12
C GLU A 201 -29.60 -16.82 10.45
N PHE A 202 -29.83 -15.87 11.38
CA PHE A 202 -28.78 -14.96 11.85
C PHE A 202 -27.63 -15.68 12.56
N ASN A 203 -27.93 -16.62 13.45
CA ASN A 203 -26.91 -17.44 14.14
C ASN A 203 -26.13 -18.33 13.16
N SER A 204 -26.81 -18.89 12.14
CA SER A 204 -26.15 -19.67 11.08
C SER A 204 -25.17 -18.79 10.29
N ASN A 205 -25.60 -17.58 9.89
CA ASN A 205 -24.76 -16.65 9.15
C ASN A 205 -23.54 -16.19 9.97
N ILE A 206 -23.71 -15.91 11.28
CA ILE A 206 -22.59 -15.58 12.18
C ILE A 206 -21.63 -16.76 12.32
N SER A 207 -22.15 -17.98 12.51
CA SER A 207 -21.33 -19.18 12.63
C SER A 207 -20.51 -19.45 11.36
N MET A 208 -21.11 -19.25 10.19
CA MET A 208 -20.42 -19.37 8.90
C MET A 208 -19.35 -18.29 8.73
N HIS A 209 -19.64 -17.03 9.08
CA HIS A 209 -18.66 -15.96 9.00
C HIS A 209 -17.48 -16.18 9.96
N SER A 210 -17.75 -16.63 11.19
CA SER A 210 -16.71 -16.98 12.16
C SER A 210 -15.80 -18.11 11.67
N LYS A 211 -16.37 -19.16 11.04
CA LYS A 211 -15.58 -20.23 10.42
C LYS A 211 -14.71 -19.72 9.26
N LEU A 212 -15.25 -18.85 8.42
CA LEU A 212 -14.51 -18.25 7.31
C LEU A 212 -13.35 -17.40 7.82
N LEU A 213 -13.60 -16.57 8.85
CA LEU A 213 -12.58 -15.74 9.49
C LEU A 213 -11.45 -16.59 10.10
N MET A 214 -11.80 -17.73 10.72
CA MET A 214 -10.83 -18.68 11.26
C MET A 214 -9.99 -19.34 10.17
N GLN A 215 -10.60 -19.70 9.04
CA GLN A 215 -9.90 -20.25 7.89
C GLN A 215 -8.97 -19.21 7.27
N GLU A 216 -9.42 -17.96 7.09
CA GLU A 216 -8.59 -16.87 6.58
C GLU A 216 -7.42 -16.54 7.51
N ALA A 217 -7.65 -16.55 8.83
CA ALA A 217 -6.58 -16.41 9.82
C ALA A 217 -5.57 -17.57 9.76
N SER A 218 -6.03 -18.81 9.53
CA SER A 218 -5.13 -19.96 9.37
C SER A 218 -4.29 -19.86 8.09
N TYR A 219 -4.88 -19.41 6.99
CA TYR A 219 -4.18 -19.18 5.72
C TYR A 219 -3.15 -18.06 5.84
N ALA A 220 -3.51 -16.93 6.47
CA ALA A 220 -2.59 -15.84 6.73
C ALA A 220 -1.41 -16.28 7.61
N LYS A 221 -1.66 -17.15 8.60
CA LYS A 221 -0.62 -17.71 9.46
C LYS A 221 0.35 -18.62 8.70
N GLU A 222 -0.16 -19.46 7.80
CA GLU A 222 0.67 -20.32 6.95
C GLU A 222 1.55 -19.48 6.00
N LEU A 223 0.95 -18.50 5.33
CA LEU A 223 1.69 -17.57 4.45
C LEU A 223 2.78 -16.80 5.22
N ALA A 224 2.47 -16.35 6.45
CA ALA A 224 3.45 -15.70 7.30
C ALA A 224 4.57 -16.65 7.76
N ALA A 225 4.25 -17.92 8.01
CA ALA A 225 5.25 -18.93 8.36
C ALA A 225 6.20 -19.22 7.19
N ASP A 226 5.68 -19.33 5.97
CA ASP A 226 6.49 -19.50 4.75
C ASP A 226 7.42 -18.31 4.52
N ALA A 227 6.90 -17.08 4.63
CA ALA A 227 7.70 -15.87 4.52
C ALA A 227 8.79 -15.78 5.59
N ALA A 228 8.51 -16.22 6.83
CA ALA A 228 9.49 -16.26 7.90
C ALA A 228 10.63 -17.25 7.63
N VAL A 229 10.34 -18.39 7.00
CA VAL A 229 11.36 -19.36 6.58
C VAL A 229 12.23 -18.79 5.47
N GLU A 230 11.64 -18.10 4.48
CA GLU A 230 12.39 -17.46 3.40
C GLU A 230 13.33 -16.36 3.93
N LEU A 231 12.84 -15.51 4.85
CA LEU A 231 13.66 -14.50 5.51
C LEU A 231 14.84 -15.12 6.27
N ARG A 232 14.62 -16.24 6.98
CA ARG A 232 15.69 -16.95 7.68
C ARG A 232 16.75 -17.47 6.70
N ASN A 233 16.33 -18.02 5.58
CA ASN A 233 17.26 -18.51 4.56
C ASN A 233 18.08 -17.36 3.95
N LEU A 234 17.47 -16.19 3.71
CA LEU A 234 18.17 -15.00 3.25
C LEU A 234 19.19 -14.50 4.29
N ASP A 235 18.85 -14.49 5.58
CA ASP A 235 19.79 -14.13 6.65
C ASP A 235 20.98 -15.11 6.72
N GLU A 236 20.74 -16.41 6.55
CA GLU A 236 21.79 -17.43 6.45
C GLU A 236 22.71 -17.20 5.23
N GLU A 237 22.15 -16.78 4.09
CA GLU A 237 22.95 -16.46 2.90
C GLU A 237 23.75 -15.17 3.06
N VAL A 238 23.16 -14.12 3.64
CA VAL A 238 23.84 -12.85 3.93
C VAL A 238 24.99 -13.07 4.90
N THR A 239 24.80 -13.86 5.95
CA THR A 239 25.89 -14.19 6.89
C THR A 239 27.01 -14.98 6.23
N LYS A 240 26.69 -15.94 5.37
CA LYS A 240 27.67 -16.70 4.56
C LYS A 240 28.47 -15.80 3.62
N LEU A 241 27.80 -14.91 2.87
CA LEU A 241 28.45 -13.97 1.96
C LEU A 241 29.29 -12.94 2.74
N THR A 242 28.81 -12.49 3.89
CA THR A 242 29.55 -11.57 4.77
C THR A 242 30.85 -12.21 5.25
N TYR A 243 30.80 -13.49 5.67
CA TYR A 243 32.00 -14.23 6.05
C TYR A 243 32.99 -14.39 4.88
N GLN A 244 32.49 -14.71 3.68
CA GLN A 244 33.33 -14.80 2.48
C GLN A 244 33.96 -13.44 2.12
N ASN A 245 33.20 -12.35 2.18
CA ASN A 245 33.70 -11.00 1.94
C ASN A 245 34.77 -10.61 2.97
N ALA A 246 34.58 -10.92 4.25
CA ALA A 246 35.58 -10.68 5.28
C ALA A 246 36.88 -11.47 5.01
N LYS A 247 36.76 -12.75 4.61
CA LYS A 247 37.91 -13.58 4.23
C LYS A 247 38.67 -13.01 3.03
N LEU A 248 37.97 -12.69 1.94
CA LEU A 248 38.57 -12.10 0.74
C LEU A 248 39.21 -10.74 1.03
N THR A 249 38.59 -9.94 1.89
CA THR A 249 39.15 -8.65 2.32
C THR A 249 40.45 -8.84 3.10
N ALA A 250 40.51 -9.83 4.00
CA ALA A 250 41.74 -10.16 4.73
C ALA A 250 42.85 -10.69 3.80
N GLU A 251 42.50 -11.50 2.79
CA GLU A 251 43.44 -11.98 1.77
C GLU A 251 43.96 -10.83 0.90
N LEU A 252 43.11 -9.87 0.51
CA LEU A 252 43.51 -8.67 -0.24
C LEU A 252 44.48 -7.79 0.57
N VAL A 253 44.19 -7.56 1.85
CA VAL A 253 45.08 -6.80 2.74
C VAL A 253 46.43 -7.52 2.87
N SER A 254 46.42 -8.84 3.09
CA SER A 254 47.64 -9.66 3.19
C SER A 254 48.46 -9.64 1.89
N ALA A 255 47.80 -9.73 0.73
CA ALA A 255 48.45 -9.65 -0.58
C ALA A 255 49.05 -8.25 -0.84
N ASN A 256 48.37 -7.19 -0.40
CA ASN A 256 48.86 -5.82 -0.51
C ASN A 256 50.08 -5.58 0.41
N GLU A 257 50.05 -6.08 1.65
CA GLU A 257 51.20 -6.02 2.56
C GLU A 257 52.41 -6.82 2.03
N ALA A 258 52.16 -7.99 1.44
CA ALA A 258 53.19 -8.76 0.75
C ALA A 258 53.79 -8.02 -0.46
N SER A 259 52.94 -7.30 -1.22
CA SER A 259 53.37 -6.44 -2.34
C SER A 259 54.21 -5.24 -1.87
N CYS A 260 53.85 -4.61 -0.75
CA CYS A 260 54.60 -3.49 -0.16
C CYS A 260 55.97 -3.92 0.40
N ARG A 261 56.12 -5.15 0.91
CA ARG A 261 57.44 -5.68 1.32
C ARG A 261 58.41 -5.87 0.15
N SER A 262 57.92 -6.05 -1.08
CA SER A 262 58.75 -6.18 -2.28
C SER A 262 59.29 -4.84 -2.78
N ASN A 263 58.69 -3.71 -2.42
CA ASN A 263 59.03 -2.39 -2.97
C ASN A 263 59.67 -1.41 -1.97
N CYS A 264 60.06 -1.84 -0.76
CA CYS A 264 60.68 -0.96 0.25
C CYS A 264 62.19 -0.69 0.03
N CYS A 265 62.72 -0.93 -1.17
CA CYS A 265 64.10 -0.58 -1.54
C CYS A 265 64.13 0.12 -2.91
N GLN A 266 63.56 1.32 -3.03
CA GLN A 266 63.91 2.21 -4.14
C GLN A 266 64.54 3.51 -3.61
N ARG A 267 65.87 3.49 -3.57
CA ARG A 267 66.74 4.66 -3.57
C ARG A 267 66.78 5.21 -5.01
N PRO A 268 66.55 6.51 -5.27
CA PRO A 268 66.54 7.01 -6.64
C PRO A 268 67.95 7.44 -7.10
N ALA A 269 68.50 6.74 -8.09
CA ALA A 269 69.60 7.19 -8.95
C ALA A 269 69.45 6.47 -10.30
N SER A 270 68.96 7.15 -11.33
CA SER A 270 69.70 7.83 -12.40
C SER A 270 70.20 6.91 -13.53
N PHE A 271 69.93 7.37 -14.75
CA PHE A 271 70.49 7.05 -16.06
C PHE A 271 69.87 5.94 -16.93
N ASP A 272 69.58 6.40 -18.16
CA ASP A 272 69.34 5.72 -19.42
C ASP A 272 70.02 4.35 -19.60
N MET A 273 69.27 3.37 -20.12
CA MET A 273 69.58 2.81 -21.44
C MET A 273 68.52 1.81 -21.94
N LYS A 274 68.19 2.03 -23.21
CA LYS A 274 67.54 1.15 -24.19
C LYS A 274 67.95 -0.32 -24.08
N LYS A 275 66.97 -1.23 -23.91
CA LYS A 275 66.99 -2.55 -24.56
C LYS A 275 65.61 -3.19 -24.66
N ASN A 276 65.26 -3.48 -25.90
CA ASN A 276 64.15 -4.32 -26.32
C ASN A 276 64.46 -5.78 -25.96
N ARG A 277 63.63 -6.45 -25.14
CA ARG A 277 63.42 -7.90 -25.15
C ARG A 277 61.99 -8.20 -24.68
N GLY A 278 61.26 -8.93 -25.50
CA GLY A 278 59.90 -9.36 -25.23
C GLY A 278 59.80 -10.26 -24.00
N GLY A 279 58.64 -10.19 -23.38
CA GLY A 279 58.20 -11.07 -22.31
C GLY A 279 56.68 -11.03 -22.25
N ASN A 280 56.05 -12.03 -22.88
CA ASN A 280 54.62 -12.29 -22.80
C ASN A 280 54.16 -12.36 -21.33
N GLY A 281 53.24 -11.48 -20.94
CA GLY A 281 52.53 -11.53 -19.67
C GLY A 281 51.01 -11.34 -19.83
N ALA A 282 50.47 -11.58 -21.03
CA ALA A 282 49.05 -11.48 -21.33
C ALA A 282 48.39 -12.86 -21.21
N CYS A 283 48.33 -13.45 -20.01
CA CYS A 283 47.53 -14.66 -19.82
C CYS A 283 47.18 -14.93 -18.35
N LEU A 284 46.32 -14.11 -17.73
CA LEU A 284 45.50 -14.57 -16.60
C LEU A 284 44.31 -13.65 -16.25
N ARG A 285 43.57 -13.10 -17.23
CA ARG A 285 42.29 -12.39 -16.97
C ARG A 285 41.22 -12.59 -18.05
N LYS A 286 41.31 -13.64 -18.87
CA LYS A 286 40.36 -13.85 -19.98
C LYS A 286 39.22 -14.85 -19.71
N TYR A 287 39.27 -15.64 -18.65
CA TYR A 287 38.27 -16.69 -18.43
C TYR A 287 37.00 -16.16 -17.72
N GLY A 288 37.15 -15.28 -16.72
CA GLY A 288 35.99 -14.68 -16.01
C GLY A 288 35.20 -13.68 -16.85
N ASP A 289 35.88 -12.92 -17.72
CA ASP A 289 35.23 -11.91 -18.59
C ASP A 289 34.39 -12.57 -19.70
N SER A 290 34.81 -13.74 -20.21
CA SER A 290 34.05 -14.46 -21.24
C SER A 290 32.77 -15.09 -20.69
N VAL A 291 32.83 -15.65 -19.46
CA VAL A 291 31.67 -16.26 -18.79
C VAL A 291 30.65 -15.20 -18.38
N LEU A 292 31.09 -14.05 -17.87
CA LEU A 292 30.20 -12.92 -17.55
C LEU A 292 29.52 -12.35 -18.80
N VAL A 293 30.22 -12.30 -19.93
CA VAL A 293 29.64 -11.85 -21.21
C VAL A 293 28.61 -12.84 -21.73
N GLU A 294 28.84 -14.15 -21.58
CA GLU A 294 27.86 -15.19 -21.95
C GLU A 294 26.63 -15.17 -21.04
N GLU A 295 26.79 -15.00 -19.73
CA GLU A 295 25.68 -14.84 -18.78
C GLU A 295 24.84 -13.60 -19.08
N LEU A 296 25.48 -12.45 -19.35
CA LEU A 296 24.77 -11.23 -19.74
C LEU A 296 24.04 -11.36 -21.07
N GLN A 297 24.63 -12.08 -22.04
CA GLN A 297 23.99 -12.37 -23.32
C GLN A 297 22.77 -13.29 -23.15
N GLN A 298 22.87 -14.27 -22.26
CA GLN A 298 21.77 -15.18 -21.94
C GLN A 298 20.64 -14.45 -21.23
N GLU A 299 20.95 -13.60 -20.24
CA GLU A 299 19.98 -12.76 -19.52
C GLU A 299 19.32 -11.72 -20.45
N LEU A 300 20.06 -11.16 -21.40
CA LEU A 300 19.49 -10.25 -22.40
C LEU A 300 18.47 -10.99 -23.29
N ASN A 301 18.77 -12.22 -23.68
CA ASN A 301 17.88 -13.05 -24.48
C ASN A 301 16.61 -13.46 -23.70
N THR A 302 16.74 -13.89 -22.45
CA THR A 302 15.57 -14.23 -21.61
C THR A 302 14.68 -13.01 -21.42
N ARG A 303 15.26 -11.84 -21.13
CA ARG A 303 14.53 -10.58 -21.05
C ARG A 303 13.82 -10.25 -22.35
N TYR A 304 14.49 -10.37 -23.50
CA TYR A 304 13.85 -10.12 -24.79
C TYR A 304 12.62 -11.02 -25.01
N GLN A 305 12.71 -12.30 -24.66
CA GLN A 305 11.58 -13.23 -24.75
C GLN A 305 10.42 -12.85 -23.82
N ILE A 306 10.73 -12.47 -22.58
CA ILE A 306 9.73 -11.97 -21.62
C ILE A 306 9.06 -10.72 -22.16
N TYR A 307 9.83 -9.75 -22.67
CA TYR A 307 9.29 -8.54 -23.28
C TYR A 307 8.40 -8.86 -24.48
N SER A 308 8.81 -9.78 -25.36
CA SER A 308 7.99 -10.22 -26.49
C SER A 308 6.67 -10.84 -26.05
N SER A 309 6.69 -11.73 -25.06
CA SER A 309 5.49 -12.37 -24.50
C SER A 309 4.57 -11.36 -23.82
N LEU A 310 5.14 -10.41 -23.07
CA LEU A 310 4.39 -9.34 -22.42
C LEU A 310 3.71 -8.43 -23.45
N VAL A 311 4.41 -8.06 -24.52
CA VAL A 311 3.86 -7.24 -25.62
C VAL A 311 2.69 -7.96 -26.29
N THR A 312 2.79 -9.27 -26.53
CA THR A 312 1.67 -10.04 -27.09
C THR A 312 0.47 -10.09 -26.14
N ALA A 313 0.70 -10.34 -24.85
CA ALA A 313 -0.36 -10.40 -23.84
C ALA A 313 -1.07 -9.04 -23.67
N LEU A 314 -0.31 -7.93 -23.74
CA LEU A 314 -0.89 -6.58 -23.70
C LEU A 314 -1.78 -6.30 -24.92
N SER A 315 -1.37 -6.73 -26.12
CA SER A 315 -2.20 -6.60 -27.33
C SER A 315 -3.48 -7.42 -27.26
N GLU A 316 -3.43 -8.63 -26.71
CA GLU A 316 -4.63 -9.46 -26.48
C GLU A 316 -5.57 -8.81 -25.45
N ARG A 317 -5.03 -8.30 -24.35
CA ARG A 317 -5.81 -7.56 -23.35
C ARG A 317 -6.50 -6.34 -23.95
N GLU A 318 -5.79 -5.57 -24.78
CA GLU A 318 -6.36 -4.42 -25.47
C GLU A 318 -7.49 -4.81 -26.44
N LYS A 319 -7.34 -5.93 -27.17
CA LYS A 319 -8.43 -6.47 -28.01
C LYS A 319 -9.66 -6.82 -27.18
N ILE A 320 -9.49 -7.51 -26.05
CA ILE A 320 -10.59 -7.89 -25.16
C ILE A 320 -11.28 -6.64 -24.59
N GLU A 321 -10.50 -5.65 -24.14
CA GLU A 321 -11.05 -4.41 -23.62
C GLU A 321 -11.87 -3.66 -24.68
N ASN A 322 -11.40 -3.63 -25.92
CA ASN A 322 -12.12 -3.02 -27.03
C ASN A 322 -13.44 -3.73 -27.35
N GLU A 323 -13.47 -5.07 -27.29
CA GLU A 323 -14.73 -5.82 -27.45
C GLU A 323 -15.70 -5.57 -26.29
N LEU A 324 -15.22 -5.55 -25.04
CA LEU A 324 -16.05 -5.21 -23.88
C LEU A 324 -16.62 -3.78 -23.97
N ARG A 325 -15.82 -2.81 -24.45
CA ARG A 325 -16.28 -1.43 -24.70
C ARG A 325 -17.37 -1.39 -25.76
N LYS A 326 -17.26 -2.18 -26.85
CA LYS A 326 -18.31 -2.29 -27.87
C LYS A 326 -19.59 -2.89 -27.30
N ASP A 327 -19.48 -3.93 -26.47
CA ASP A 327 -20.65 -4.57 -25.87
C ASP A 327 -21.35 -3.67 -24.85
N LEU A 328 -20.60 -2.91 -24.05
CA LEU A 328 -21.15 -1.84 -23.21
C LEU A 328 -21.89 -0.78 -24.03
N MET A 329 -21.35 -0.38 -25.18
CA MET A 329 -22.00 0.57 -26.08
C MET A 329 -23.31 0.01 -26.62
N LYS A 330 -23.32 -1.24 -27.11
CA LYS A 330 -24.54 -1.93 -27.56
C LYS A 330 -25.58 -2.04 -26.44
N GLN A 331 -25.15 -2.35 -25.21
CA GLN A 331 -26.05 -2.47 -24.07
C GLN A 331 -26.63 -1.11 -23.66
N SER A 332 -25.85 -0.03 -23.75
CA SER A 332 -26.31 1.35 -23.54
C SER A 332 -27.33 1.78 -24.60
N ASP A 333 -27.09 1.44 -25.86
CA ASP A 333 -27.99 1.73 -26.97
C ASP A 333 -29.31 0.96 -26.83
N MET A 334 -29.23 -0.32 -26.47
CA MET A 334 -30.43 -1.12 -26.19
C MET A 334 -31.21 -0.54 -25.00
N LYS A 335 -30.56 -0.19 -23.89
CA LYS A 335 -31.23 0.47 -22.76
C LYS A 335 -31.89 1.81 -23.15
N ARG A 336 -31.33 2.55 -24.11
CA ARG A 336 -31.94 3.77 -24.64
C ARG A 336 -33.17 3.47 -25.49
N THR A 337 -33.14 2.47 -26.37
CA THR A 337 -34.31 2.09 -27.18
C THR A 337 -35.45 1.54 -26.32
N TRP A 338 -35.15 0.75 -25.29
CA TRP A 338 -36.15 0.25 -24.32
C TRP A 338 -36.80 1.34 -23.47
N LYS A 339 -36.18 2.52 -23.30
CA LYS A 339 -36.77 3.65 -22.57
C LYS A 339 -37.65 4.55 -23.44
N MET A 340 -37.59 4.42 -24.77
CA MET A 340 -38.34 5.25 -25.72
C MET A 340 -39.61 4.57 -26.24
N ASN A 341 -39.72 3.24 -26.10
CA ASN A 341 -40.97 2.49 -26.25
C ASN A 341 -41.64 2.33 -24.89
#